data_AF-G0TTS5-F1
#
_entry.id   AF-G0TTS5-F1
#
_cell.length_a   1.000
_cell.length_b   1.000
_cell.length_c   1.000
_cell.angle_alpha   90.00
_cell.angle_beta   90.00
_cell.angle_gamma   90.00
#
_symmetry.space_group_name_H-M   'P 1'
#
loop_
_entity.id
_entity.type
_entity.pdbx_description
1 polymer ?
#
loop_
_entity_poly.entity_id
_entity_poly.type
_entity_poly.pdbx_seq_one_letter_code
_entity_poly.pdbx_strand_id
1 'polypeptide(L)'
;MKGRKRFAAGVLGVLDHITKRKYQAESSLCTVGEDEGESVACEQSGGGLTPGSCGSGTESGDGSSMGYCDKRWRASVQPHVAVHAASSQRSTTNSFASEINFLCRGDEEVVDMCLYLAQLLSTARTCEAFVALLNLLVEHGADTVMASLRRAGLQSHIFSLLCKVSVNSVTAGNERLFFLVFAHLIALSEREAICNDELVCFLVDSLRPKEKGVVGDHVKKFHWSACARRPNSSGMAAENGKEPAKAVGRLIKSDEGSSAASLVLRALLDIVFYFNGRASLPGEKNVSVIFVQHGGLELAAGLMNGPECVDALHLLEVVTLCESLKENYAVELQKAVLTVAQFVVDKAGACADDLLNAALRVLTNLTSLVPWAFHGETEEKKSICTALVAVIIKTLVDADAMPDTLALALCLTTNIVKWEADEGCSEFTALLVRLPSFLQRVAVLMLRAYNAEGTEWQVIAGYYALLLAVLSLCDSPSLQLRIPVTTSIANAAKRTSAGKAAEEKPMALIVAILQEFVLFHSAARALTKDNLRNMNGVIEEVMKRNGIEISATL
;
A
#
# COMPACT_ATOMS: atom_id res chain seq x y z
N MET A 1 -33.39 7.47 -13.96
CA MET A 1 -32.72 8.50 -13.13
C MET A 1 -32.41 7.91 -11.76
N LYS A 2 -31.23 8.25 -11.22
CA LYS A 2 -30.53 7.73 -10.01
C LYS A 2 -29.76 6.42 -10.21
N GLY A 3 -28.43 6.52 -10.17
CA GLY A 3 -27.54 5.35 -10.05
C GLY A 3 -26.22 5.35 -10.82
N ARG A 4 -25.56 6.48 -11.10
CA ARG A 4 -24.16 6.48 -11.60
C ARG A 4 -23.37 7.65 -10.99
N LYS A 5 -22.80 7.39 -9.82
CA LYS A 5 -21.75 8.20 -9.16
C LYS A 5 -20.82 7.25 -8.41
N ARG A 6 -20.05 6.44 -9.15
CA ARG A 6 -18.94 5.62 -8.63
C ARG A 6 -17.94 5.42 -9.77
N PHE A 7 -17.26 6.48 -10.19
CA PHE A 7 -16.25 6.38 -11.25
C PHE A 7 -14.95 7.11 -10.91
N ALA A 8 -14.87 7.68 -9.71
CA ALA A 8 -13.67 8.36 -9.19
C ALA A 8 -13.36 7.88 -7.76
N ALA A 9 -13.69 6.63 -7.41
CA ALA A 9 -13.56 6.12 -6.04
C ALA A 9 -12.63 4.90 -5.92
N GLY A 10 -12.28 4.20 -7.00
CA GLY A 10 -11.41 3.02 -6.94
C GLY A 10 -9.93 3.38 -6.73
N VAL A 11 -9.42 4.34 -7.52
CA VAL A 11 -8.01 4.79 -7.46
C VAL A 11 -7.87 6.05 -6.59
N LEU A 12 -8.91 6.87 -6.52
CA LEU A 12 -8.97 8.07 -5.68
C LEU A 12 -9.49 7.77 -4.25
N GLY A 13 -10.21 6.67 -3.99
CA GLY A 13 -10.74 6.39 -2.66
C GLY A 13 -9.67 6.00 -1.63
N VAL A 14 -8.56 5.40 -2.08
CA VAL A 14 -7.41 5.10 -1.23
C VAL A 14 -6.57 6.35 -0.97
N LEU A 15 -6.42 7.23 -1.96
CA LEU A 15 -5.71 8.50 -1.83
C LEU A 15 -6.51 9.59 -1.08
N ASP A 16 -7.83 9.67 -1.25
CA ASP A 16 -8.72 10.65 -0.57
C ASP A 16 -8.85 10.36 0.94
N HIS A 17 -8.68 9.09 1.34
CA HIS A 17 -8.63 8.69 2.76
C HIS A 17 -7.27 8.99 3.42
N ILE A 18 -6.19 9.04 2.62
CA ILE A 18 -4.83 9.39 3.05
C ILE A 18 -4.65 10.92 3.08
N THR A 19 -5.17 11.66 2.10
CA THR A 19 -5.11 13.14 2.08
C THR A 19 -6.03 13.79 3.12
N LYS A 20 -7.24 13.28 3.37
CA LYS A 20 -8.12 13.83 4.44
C LYS A 20 -7.51 13.72 5.84
N ARG A 21 -6.73 12.67 6.12
CA ARG A 21 -6.02 12.53 7.41
C ARG A 21 -4.77 13.41 7.49
N LYS A 22 -4.13 13.71 6.36
CA LYS A 22 -2.99 14.63 6.30
C LYS A 22 -3.41 16.09 6.52
N TYR A 23 -4.53 16.51 5.94
CA TYR A 23 -5.07 17.87 6.15
C TYR A 23 -5.60 18.12 7.57
N GLN A 24 -6.10 17.10 8.29
CA GLN A 24 -6.47 17.23 9.70
C GLN A 24 -5.27 17.28 10.67
N ALA A 25 -4.11 16.77 10.24
CA ALA A 25 -2.85 16.86 11.00
C ALA A 25 -2.09 18.16 10.72
N GLU A 26 -2.27 18.76 9.55
CA GLU A 26 -1.68 20.05 9.17
C GLU A 26 -2.55 21.24 9.63
N SER A 27 -3.88 21.07 9.79
CA SER A 27 -4.75 22.14 10.32
C SER A 27 -4.63 22.37 11.84
N SER A 28 -3.89 21.54 12.56
CA SER A 28 -3.58 21.72 13.99
C SER A 28 -2.23 22.39 14.24
N LEU A 29 -1.49 22.75 13.18
CA LEU A 29 -0.10 23.23 13.27
C LEU A 29 0.18 24.59 12.62
N CYS A 30 -0.85 25.33 12.19
CA CYS A 30 -0.69 26.70 11.67
C CYS A 30 -1.65 27.70 12.33
N THR A 31 -1.23 28.26 13.46
CA THR A 31 -1.51 29.65 13.83
C THR A 31 -0.17 30.33 14.14
N VAL A 32 -0.04 31.60 13.75
CA VAL A 32 1.16 32.46 13.68
C VAL A 32 1.86 32.33 12.31
N GLY A 33 1.95 33.34 11.45
CA GLY A 33 1.65 34.77 11.51
C GLY A 33 2.54 35.45 10.48
N GLU A 34 1.97 35.88 9.36
CA GLU A 34 2.62 36.67 8.31
C GLU A 34 2.63 38.15 8.74
N ASP A 35 3.79 38.80 8.65
CA ASP A 35 3.89 40.26 8.50
C ASP A 35 5.05 40.53 7.52
N GLU A 36 4.69 41.00 6.33
CA GLU A 36 5.59 41.48 5.28
C GLU A 36 5.78 43.01 5.41
N GLY A 37 6.96 43.52 5.04
CA GLY A 37 7.14 44.94 4.71
C GLY A 37 8.59 45.44 4.65
N GLU A 38 9.20 45.35 3.46
CA GLU A 38 10.03 46.35 2.72
C GLU A 38 10.80 47.47 3.48
N SER A 39 11.99 47.98 3.13
CA SER A 39 12.92 47.86 1.98
C SER A 39 14.19 48.74 2.20
N VAL A 40 15.21 48.52 1.33
CA VAL A 40 16.32 49.42 0.85
C VAL A 40 17.70 49.46 1.56
N ALA A 41 18.68 48.91 0.81
CA ALA A 41 20.09 49.29 0.51
C ALA A 41 21.07 49.85 1.56
N CYS A 42 22.25 49.22 1.71
CA CYS A 42 23.52 49.58 1.05
C CYS A 42 24.72 48.83 1.65
N GLU A 43 25.67 48.54 0.77
CA GLU A 43 27.07 48.08 0.89
C GLU A 43 27.90 48.19 2.21
N GLN A 44 28.91 47.30 2.24
CA GLN A 44 30.26 47.39 2.83
C GLN A 44 30.60 46.70 4.17
N SER A 45 31.40 45.63 4.03
CA SER A 45 32.63 45.27 4.76
C SER A 45 32.69 45.26 6.31
N GLY A 46 33.08 44.09 6.84
CA GLY A 46 34.18 43.99 7.81
C GLY A 46 33.84 43.78 9.29
N GLY A 47 34.10 42.55 9.77
CA GLY A 47 34.83 42.26 11.02
C GLY A 47 34.23 42.61 12.39
N GLY A 48 34.15 41.61 13.26
CA GLY A 48 34.51 41.77 14.68
C GLY A 48 33.42 41.53 15.74
N LEU A 49 33.60 40.43 16.47
CA LEU A 49 33.45 40.27 17.93
C LEU A 49 32.10 40.53 18.64
N THR A 50 31.68 39.50 19.38
CA THR A 50 30.76 39.45 20.53
C THR A 50 31.24 40.31 21.73
N PRO A 51 30.55 40.37 22.91
CA PRO A 51 29.12 40.22 23.30
C PRO A 51 28.65 41.28 24.34
N GLY A 52 27.37 41.27 24.73
CA GLY A 52 26.86 41.87 26.00
C GLY A 52 25.51 42.57 25.83
N SER A 53 24.38 42.08 26.36
CA SER A 53 23.92 42.03 27.77
C SER A 53 23.28 43.33 28.27
N CYS A 54 21.97 43.20 28.56
CA CYS A 54 21.16 43.85 29.60
C CYS A 54 20.72 45.33 29.51
N GLY A 55 19.45 45.53 29.86
CA GLY A 55 18.91 46.75 30.48
C GLY A 55 18.03 47.59 29.55
N SER A 56 16.69 47.54 29.66
CA SER A 56 15.85 48.22 30.66
C SER A 56 15.56 49.70 30.33
N GLY A 57 14.27 50.05 30.36
CA GLY A 57 13.80 51.42 30.50
C GLY A 57 12.92 51.87 29.32
N THR A 58 11.60 52.02 29.49
CA THR A 58 10.94 53.28 29.93
C THR A 58 11.15 54.38 28.89
N GLU A 59 10.14 55.06 28.34
CA GLU A 59 8.95 55.56 29.00
C GLU A 59 8.05 56.25 27.96
N SER A 60 6.73 56.21 28.19
CA SER A 60 5.73 57.28 27.98
C SER A 60 5.77 58.16 26.71
N GLY A 61 4.72 58.14 25.89
CA GLY A 61 3.53 59.01 26.06
C GLY A 61 3.39 59.81 24.76
N ASP A 62 2.24 60.26 24.26
CA ASP A 62 0.95 60.52 24.86
C ASP A 62 -0.07 60.88 23.75
N GLY A 63 -1.37 60.73 24.03
CA GLY A 63 -2.52 61.39 23.35
C GLY A 63 -3.06 60.74 22.06
N SER A 64 -4.36 60.60 21.78
CA SER A 64 -5.63 61.11 22.32
C SER A 64 -6.76 60.21 21.76
N SER A 65 -7.64 59.59 22.55
CA SER A 65 -8.90 60.09 23.16
C SER A 65 -10.13 60.20 22.22
N MET A 66 -11.07 59.25 22.36
CA MET A 66 -12.56 59.39 22.49
C MET A 66 -13.22 58.04 22.12
N GLY A 67 -14.11 57.38 22.88
CA GLY A 67 -14.67 57.65 24.20
C GLY A 67 -15.78 56.62 24.54
N TYR A 68 -15.90 56.34 25.85
CA TYR A 68 -17.07 55.83 26.61
C TYR A 68 -17.54 54.37 26.39
N CYS A 69 -17.82 53.54 27.41
CA CYS A 69 -17.95 53.70 28.87
C CYS A 69 -17.75 52.30 29.50
N ASP A 70 -16.73 52.06 30.33
CA ASP A 70 -16.77 52.08 31.82
C ASP A 70 -17.46 50.81 32.40
N LYS A 71 -16.77 49.88 33.10
CA LYS A 71 -16.13 50.11 34.41
C LYS A 71 -14.83 49.33 34.65
N ARG A 72 -13.84 50.14 35.02
CA ARG A 72 -12.62 49.98 35.85
C ARG A 72 -12.73 48.88 36.93
N TRP A 73 -11.79 47.93 37.13
CA TRP A 73 -10.32 47.90 37.26
C TRP A 73 -9.83 47.93 38.74
N ARG A 74 -9.07 46.88 39.06
CA ARG A 74 -7.70 46.87 39.61
C ARG A 74 -7.46 47.30 41.08
N ALA A 75 -6.64 46.48 41.74
CA ALA A 75 -5.31 46.83 42.29
C ALA A 75 -5.10 46.65 43.82
N SER A 76 -3.94 46.04 44.09
CA SER A 76 -2.94 46.36 45.13
C SER A 76 -3.23 46.04 46.59
N VAL A 77 -2.30 45.33 47.24
CA VAL A 77 -1.41 45.81 48.32
C VAL A 77 -0.56 44.64 48.84
N GLN A 78 0.71 44.91 49.14
CA GLN A 78 1.71 44.00 49.73
C GLN A 78 1.78 44.21 51.28
N PRO A 79 2.72 43.58 52.01
CA PRO A 79 2.53 42.55 53.04
C PRO A 79 2.37 43.05 54.50
N HIS A 80 1.79 42.24 55.40
CA HIS A 80 2.17 42.21 56.82
C HIS A 80 1.75 40.90 57.51
N VAL A 81 2.63 40.46 58.42
CA VAL A 81 2.65 39.24 59.23
C VAL A 81 1.46 39.13 60.20
N ALA A 82 0.84 37.95 60.31
CA ALA A 82 0.29 37.43 61.58
C ALA A 82 0.06 35.90 61.52
N VAL A 83 0.44 35.26 62.61
CA VAL A 83 0.43 33.82 62.89
C VAL A 83 -0.93 33.36 63.42
N HIS A 84 -1.24 32.07 63.22
CA HIS A 84 -2.34 31.24 63.76
C HIS A 84 -3.77 31.44 63.20
N ALA A 85 -4.32 30.41 62.53
CA ALA A 85 -5.17 29.38 63.16
C ALA A 85 -5.78 28.45 62.10
N ALA A 86 -5.89 27.17 62.46
CA ALA A 86 -6.37 26.08 61.61
C ALA A 86 -7.85 26.20 61.24
N SER A 87 -8.21 25.84 60.00
CA SER A 87 -9.36 24.97 59.73
C SER A 87 -9.47 24.60 58.24
N SER A 88 -9.21 23.32 57.94
CA SER A 88 -9.95 22.49 56.99
C SER A 88 -10.32 23.08 55.61
N GLN A 89 -9.41 22.98 54.64
CA GLN A 89 -9.79 22.81 53.24
C GLN A 89 -9.38 21.41 52.80
N ARG A 90 -10.35 20.50 52.81
CA ARG A 90 -10.24 19.16 52.23
C ARG A 90 -10.05 19.29 50.72
N SER A 91 -8.88 18.85 50.29
CA SER A 91 -8.49 18.40 48.96
C SER A 91 -9.66 17.89 48.08
N THR A 92 -9.92 18.60 46.98
CA THR A 92 -10.57 18.08 45.77
C THR A 92 -9.55 17.55 44.75
N THR A 93 -8.26 17.76 44.98
CA THR A 93 -7.16 17.25 44.15
C THR A 93 -6.89 15.75 44.35
N ASN A 94 -7.33 15.17 45.47
CA ASN A 94 -7.14 13.74 45.75
C ASN A 94 -8.20 12.85 45.09
N SER A 95 -9.40 13.34 44.76
CA SER A 95 -10.43 12.52 44.09
C SER A 95 -10.02 12.22 42.65
N PHE A 96 -9.59 13.24 41.88
CA PHE A 96 -9.05 13.05 40.53
C PHE A 96 -7.78 12.19 40.51
N ALA A 97 -6.84 12.40 41.44
CA ALA A 97 -5.65 11.56 41.54
C ALA A 97 -5.98 10.12 41.97
N SER A 98 -6.99 9.92 42.81
CA SER A 98 -7.45 8.58 43.22
C SER A 98 -8.23 7.86 42.12
N GLU A 99 -9.01 8.59 41.31
CA GLU A 99 -9.73 8.05 40.16
C GLU A 99 -8.77 7.70 39.02
N ILE A 100 -7.77 8.54 38.75
CA ILE A 100 -6.68 8.23 37.81
C ILE A 100 -5.89 7.01 38.30
N ASN A 101 -5.53 6.94 39.59
CA ASN A 101 -4.82 5.78 40.15
C ASN A 101 -5.67 4.48 40.17
N PHE A 102 -6.99 4.58 40.34
CA PHE A 102 -7.89 3.42 40.30
C PHE A 102 -8.09 2.91 38.87
N LEU A 103 -8.24 3.82 37.89
CA LEU A 103 -8.28 3.48 36.48
C LEU A 103 -6.97 2.82 36.04
N CYS A 104 -5.81 3.35 36.45
CA CYS A 104 -4.51 2.73 36.16
C CYS A 104 -4.37 1.32 36.74
N ARG A 105 -4.88 1.04 37.96
CA ARG A 105 -4.82 -0.31 38.54
C ARG A 105 -5.68 -1.33 37.81
N GLY A 106 -6.90 -0.95 37.42
CA GLY A 106 -7.77 -1.83 36.64
C GLY A 106 -7.17 -2.16 35.27
N ASP A 107 -6.54 -1.17 34.63
CA ASP A 107 -5.83 -1.38 33.37
C ASP A 107 -4.59 -2.26 33.53
N GLU A 108 -3.80 -2.06 34.60
CA GLU A 108 -2.64 -2.88 34.95
C GLU A 108 -3.03 -4.35 35.16
N GLU A 109 -4.09 -4.61 35.94
CA GLU A 109 -4.59 -5.98 36.16
C GLU A 109 -5.03 -6.66 34.85
N VAL A 110 -5.74 -5.94 33.98
CA VAL A 110 -6.18 -6.46 32.67
C VAL A 110 -5.00 -6.73 31.75
N VAL A 111 -4.00 -5.83 31.74
CA VAL A 111 -2.77 -5.98 30.94
C VAL A 111 -1.95 -7.18 31.42
N ASP A 112 -1.71 -7.29 32.72
CA ASP A 112 -0.94 -8.39 33.31
C ASP A 112 -1.62 -9.74 33.06
N MET A 113 -2.94 -9.81 33.23
CA MET A 113 -3.71 -11.01 32.93
C MET A 113 -3.68 -11.36 31.44
N CYS A 114 -3.78 -10.38 30.54
CA CYS A 114 -3.69 -10.61 29.10
C CYS A 114 -2.32 -11.18 28.70
N LEU A 115 -1.24 -10.57 29.19
CA LEU A 115 0.13 -11.03 28.94
C LEU A 115 0.40 -12.40 29.55
N TYR A 116 -0.08 -12.64 30.78
CA TYR A 116 0.02 -13.96 31.42
C TYR A 116 -0.68 -15.04 30.60
N LEU A 117 -1.91 -14.79 30.13
CA LEU A 117 -2.66 -15.76 29.33
C LEU A 117 -2.02 -16.00 27.96
N ALA A 118 -1.46 -14.97 27.33
CA ALA A 118 -0.72 -15.15 26.07
C ALA A 118 0.61 -15.88 26.27
N GLN A 119 1.32 -15.60 27.36
CA GLN A 119 2.51 -16.35 27.75
C GLN A 119 2.16 -17.82 28.00
N LEU A 120 1.07 -18.09 28.72
CA LEU A 120 0.55 -19.43 28.96
C LEU A 120 0.19 -20.14 27.64
N LEU A 121 -0.48 -19.43 26.73
CA LEU A 121 -0.82 -19.94 25.41
C LEU A 121 0.44 -20.31 24.59
N SER A 122 1.48 -19.47 24.63
CA SER A 122 2.74 -19.72 23.90
C SER A 122 3.54 -20.91 24.46
N THR A 123 3.48 -21.12 25.78
CA THR A 123 4.30 -22.10 26.51
C THR A 123 3.61 -23.43 26.73
N ALA A 124 2.41 -23.41 27.31
CA ALA A 124 1.61 -24.61 27.57
C ALA A 124 0.94 -25.15 26.30
N ARG A 125 0.68 -24.27 25.32
CA ARG A 125 0.17 -24.63 24.00
C ARG A 125 -1.16 -25.40 24.05
N THR A 126 -2.05 -25.01 24.97
CA THR A 126 -3.33 -25.69 25.20
C THR A 126 -4.52 -24.88 24.68
N CYS A 127 -5.61 -25.58 24.33
CA CYS A 127 -6.86 -24.95 23.90
C CYS A 127 -7.51 -24.17 25.05
N GLU A 128 -7.37 -24.64 26.29
CA GLU A 128 -7.90 -23.99 27.49
C GLU A 128 -7.26 -22.61 27.72
N ALA A 129 -5.95 -22.47 27.47
CA ALA A 129 -5.28 -21.17 27.54
C ALA A 129 -5.81 -20.20 26.47
N PHE A 130 -6.14 -20.70 25.29
CA PHE A 130 -6.74 -19.90 24.23
C PHE A 130 -8.15 -19.44 24.61
N VAL A 131 -9.00 -20.35 25.10
CA VAL A 131 -10.35 -20.02 25.57
C VAL A 131 -10.32 -19.01 26.72
N ALA A 132 -9.38 -19.16 27.67
CA ALA A 132 -9.20 -18.20 28.75
C ALA A 132 -8.86 -16.80 28.24
N LEU A 133 -7.92 -16.71 27.28
CA LEU A 133 -7.59 -15.44 26.63
C LEU A 133 -8.81 -14.83 25.91
N LEU A 134 -9.59 -15.64 25.19
CA LEU A 134 -10.80 -15.18 24.52
C LEU A 134 -11.86 -14.67 25.51
N ASN A 135 -12.05 -15.37 26.62
CA ASN A 135 -13.00 -14.95 27.65
C ASN A 135 -12.59 -13.62 28.28
N LEU A 136 -11.29 -13.40 28.51
CA LEU A 136 -10.79 -12.08 28.96
C LEU A 136 -11.12 -10.98 27.95
N LEU A 137 -10.88 -11.21 26.66
CA LEU A 137 -11.18 -10.25 25.59
C LEU A 137 -12.69 -9.97 25.46
N VAL A 138 -13.53 -10.98 25.66
CA VAL A 138 -14.99 -10.82 25.63
C VAL A 138 -15.51 -10.08 26.87
N GLU A 139 -14.96 -10.39 28.05
CA GLU A 139 -15.39 -9.80 29.32
C GLU A 139 -15.06 -8.31 29.41
N HIS A 140 -13.83 -7.93 29.04
CA HIS A 140 -13.36 -6.54 29.14
C HIS A 140 -13.49 -5.74 27.84
N GLY A 141 -13.78 -6.43 26.72
CA GLY A 141 -13.79 -5.86 25.38
C GLY A 141 -12.37 -5.75 24.78
N ALA A 142 -12.17 -6.31 23.58
CA ALA A 142 -10.85 -6.30 22.91
C ALA A 142 -10.30 -4.88 22.70
N ASP A 143 -11.15 -3.91 22.35
CA ASP A 143 -10.74 -2.51 22.19
C ASP A 143 -10.14 -1.94 23.48
N THR A 144 -10.79 -2.20 24.62
CA THR A 144 -10.35 -1.74 25.94
C THR A 144 -9.04 -2.41 26.35
N VAL A 145 -8.93 -3.72 26.13
CA VAL A 145 -7.72 -4.48 26.43
C VAL A 145 -6.54 -3.97 25.59
N MET A 146 -6.74 -3.79 24.28
CA MET A 146 -5.70 -3.29 23.38
C MET A 146 -5.33 -1.82 23.66
N ALA A 147 -6.28 -0.97 24.05
CA ALA A 147 -6.01 0.39 24.49
C ALA A 147 -5.24 0.45 25.82
N SER A 148 -5.44 -0.52 26.70
CA SER A 148 -4.70 -0.62 27.97
C SER A 148 -3.27 -1.11 27.74
N LEU A 149 -3.09 -2.13 26.89
CA LEU A 149 -1.77 -2.57 26.41
C LEU A 149 -1.01 -1.45 25.71
N ARG A 150 -1.72 -0.61 24.95
CA ARG A 150 -1.15 0.57 24.29
C ARG A 150 -0.60 1.57 25.31
N ARG A 151 -1.41 1.95 26.30
CA ARG A 151 -1.00 2.88 27.36
C ARG A 151 0.20 2.36 28.16
N ALA A 152 0.28 1.04 28.35
CA ALA A 152 1.42 0.39 28.98
C ALA A 152 2.65 0.22 28.06
N GLY A 153 2.53 0.47 26.74
CA GLY A 153 3.61 0.24 25.77
C GLY A 153 3.91 -1.24 25.50
N LEU A 154 2.94 -2.13 25.72
CA LEU A 154 3.11 -3.59 25.69
C LEU A 154 2.38 -4.29 24.52
N GLN A 155 1.86 -3.53 23.55
CA GLN A 155 1.21 -4.10 22.36
C GLN A 155 2.17 -4.95 21.50
N SER A 156 3.43 -4.52 21.32
CA SER A 156 4.42 -5.35 20.61
C SER A 156 4.73 -6.64 21.38
N HIS A 157 4.69 -6.59 22.72
CA HIS A 157 4.98 -7.73 23.57
C HIS A 157 3.90 -8.81 23.45
N ILE A 158 2.61 -8.44 23.47
CA ILE A 158 1.53 -9.42 23.27
C ILE A 158 1.68 -10.15 21.92
N PHE A 159 2.02 -9.44 20.83
CA PHE A 159 2.27 -10.09 19.54
C PHE A 159 3.49 -11.01 19.57
N SER A 160 4.59 -10.63 20.23
CA SER A 160 5.76 -11.51 20.38
C SER A 160 5.43 -12.82 21.12
N LEU A 161 4.47 -12.78 22.05
CA LEU A 161 3.99 -13.98 22.74
C LEU A 161 3.09 -14.82 21.83
N LEU A 162 2.17 -14.18 21.12
CA LEU A 162 1.26 -14.86 20.20
C LEU A 162 1.98 -15.47 18.99
N CYS A 163 3.05 -14.86 18.49
CA CYS A 163 3.87 -15.40 17.40
C CYS A 163 4.63 -16.69 17.80
N LYS A 164 4.86 -16.91 19.10
CA LYS A 164 5.50 -18.13 19.62
C LYS A 164 4.52 -19.29 19.77
N VAL A 165 3.23 -19.07 19.53
CA VAL A 165 2.20 -20.09 19.59
C VAL A 165 2.38 -21.04 18.42
N SER A 166 2.65 -22.32 18.72
CA SER A 166 2.62 -23.36 17.70
C SER A 166 1.16 -23.63 17.32
N VAL A 167 0.73 -23.00 16.23
CA VAL A 167 -0.64 -23.05 15.72
C VAL A 167 -1.13 -24.49 15.53
N ASN A 168 -0.24 -25.42 15.18
CA ASN A 168 -0.55 -26.85 15.00
C ASN A 168 -0.85 -27.61 16.31
N SER A 169 -0.17 -27.27 17.42
CA SER A 169 -0.36 -27.96 18.70
C SER A 169 -1.50 -27.38 19.53
N VAL A 170 -1.79 -26.09 19.35
CA VAL A 170 -2.79 -25.36 20.14
C VAL A 170 -4.20 -25.54 19.61
N THR A 171 -4.36 -25.68 18.29
CA THR A 171 -5.66 -25.40 17.68
C THR A 171 -6.53 -26.61 17.40
N ALA A 172 -6.03 -27.85 17.30
CA ALA A 172 -6.87 -29.02 17.03
C ALA A 172 -7.94 -28.81 15.90
N GLY A 173 -7.62 -27.98 14.88
CA GLY A 173 -8.58 -27.55 13.85
C GLY A 173 -9.14 -26.12 13.97
N ASN A 174 -8.76 -25.35 15.00
CA ASN A 174 -9.20 -23.97 15.27
C ASN A 174 -8.22 -22.89 14.76
N GLU A 175 -7.31 -23.23 13.85
CA GLU A 175 -6.32 -22.29 13.29
C GLU A 175 -6.97 -21.04 12.70
N ARG A 176 -8.09 -21.23 11.99
CA ARG A 176 -8.91 -20.12 11.49
C ARG A 176 -9.37 -19.20 12.61
N LEU A 177 -9.83 -19.74 13.74
CA LEU A 177 -10.31 -18.94 14.87
C LEU A 177 -9.17 -18.15 15.53
N PHE A 178 -7.97 -18.75 15.61
CA PHE A 178 -6.79 -18.05 16.08
C PHE A 178 -6.45 -16.86 15.18
N PHE A 179 -6.34 -17.06 13.86
CA PHE A 179 -6.03 -15.98 12.94
C PHE A 179 -7.14 -14.94 12.81
N LEU A 180 -8.40 -15.31 13.05
CA LEU A 180 -9.51 -14.36 13.07
C LEU A 180 -9.35 -13.38 14.24
N VAL A 181 -9.02 -13.91 15.42
CA VAL A 181 -8.75 -13.09 16.62
C VAL A 181 -7.46 -12.29 16.42
N PHE A 182 -6.43 -12.92 15.86
CA PHE A 182 -5.15 -12.27 15.61
C PHE A 182 -5.27 -11.06 14.67
N ALA A 183 -5.97 -11.23 13.54
CA ALA A 183 -6.27 -10.14 12.60
C ALA A 183 -7.09 -9.03 13.27
N HIS A 184 -8.05 -9.39 14.11
CA HIS A 184 -8.81 -8.41 14.89
C HIS A 184 -7.92 -7.61 15.83
N LEU A 185 -6.98 -8.24 16.55
CA LEU A 185 -6.03 -7.52 17.40
C LEU A 185 -5.09 -6.61 16.60
N ILE A 186 -4.65 -7.02 15.41
CA ILE A 186 -3.85 -6.16 14.51
C ILE A 186 -4.65 -4.90 14.14
N ALA A 187 -5.93 -5.04 13.79
CA ALA A 187 -6.78 -3.90 13.44
C ALA A 187 -6.97 -2.88 14.59
N LEU A 188 -6.76 -3.30 15.84
CA LEU A 188 -6.86 -2.47 17.05
C LEU A 188 -5.51 -1.90 17.54
N SER A 189 -4.41 -2.20 16.86
CA SER A 189 -3.06 -1.90 17.32
C SER A 189 -2.46 -0.63 16.71
N GLU A 190 -1.47 -0.06 17.38
CA GLU A 190 -0.66 1.03 16.83
C GLU A 190 0.41 0.54 15.85
N ARG A 191 0.93 1.47 15.04
CA ARG A 191 1.93 1.21 14.01
C ARG A 191 3.17 0.53 14.59
N GLU A 192 3.72 1.09 15.65
CA GLU A 192 4.96 0.64 16.29
C GLU A 192 4.82 -0.79 16.84
N ALA A 193 3.59 -1.20 17.18
CA ALA A 193 3.30 -2.54 17.67
C ALA A 193 3.26 -3.60 16.56
N ILE A 194 2.80 -3.23 15.37
CA ILE A 194 2.58 -4.15 14.23
C ILE A 194 3.68 -4.10 13.17
N CYS A 195 4.52 -3.06 13.15
CA CYS A 195 5.72 -2.99 12.30
C CYS A 195 6.90 -3.74 12.95
N ASN A 196 6.70 -5.02 13.28
CA ASN A 196 7.70 -5.89 13.87
C ASN A 196 8.09 -7.00 12.88
N ASP A 197 9.40 -7.15 12.62
CA ASP A 197 9.96 -8.23 11.79
C ASP A 197 9.41 -9.61 12.20
N GLU A 198 9.37 -9.92 13.51
CA GLU A 198 8.88 -11.20 14.05
C GLU A 198 7.42 -11.49 13.65
N LEU A 199 6.58 -10.45 13.65
CA LEU A 199 5.17 -10.56 13.28
C LEU A 199 4.99 -10.92 11.82
N VAL A 200 5.71 -10.22 10.94
CA VAL A 200 5.67 -10.46 9.49
C VAL A 200 6.20 -11.85 9.17
N CYS A 201 7.31 -12.25 9.80
CA CYS A 201 7.90 -13.59 9.64
C CYS A 201 6.91 -14.68 10.05
N PHE A 202 6.28 -14.55 11.22
CA PHE A 202 5.28 -15.49 11.71
C PHE A 202 4.09 -15.65 10.75
N LEU A 203 3.58 -14.54 10.23
CA LEU A 203 2.46 -14.57 9.27
C LEU A 203 2.88 -15.22 7.94
N VAL A 204 4.06 -14.90 7.41
CA VAL A 204 4.56 -15.55 6.19
C VAL A 204 4.77 -17.05 6.38
N ASP A 205 5.36 -17.46 7.50
CA ASP A 205 5.55 -18.88 7.82
C ASP A 205 4.23 -19.64 7.98
N SER A 206 3.18 -18.95 8.42
CA SER A 206 1.82 -19.50 8.55
C SER A 206 1.15 -19.79 7.20
N LEU A 207 1.65 -19.21 6.10
CA LEU A 207 1.18 -19.49 4.73
C LEU A 207 1.82 -20.75 4.12
N ARG A 208 2.89 -21.28 4.72
CA ARG A 208 3.62 -22.42 4.14
C ARG A 208 2.72 -23.66 4.10
N PRO A 209 2.73 -24.43 2.98
CA PRO A 209 2.03 -25.70 2.92
C PRO A 209 2.52 -26.60 4.04
N LYS A 210 1.58 -27.11 4.84
CA LYS A 210 1.91 -28.07 5.90
C LYS A 210 2.30 -29.37 5.24
N GLU A 211 3.59 -29.72 5.27
CA GLU A 211 4.02 -31.07 4.90
C GLU A 211 3.20 -32.05 5.73
N LYS A 212 2.58 -33.04 5.08
CA LYS A 212 2.01 -34.21 5.75
C LYS A 212 3.17 -35.08 6.25
N GLY A 213 3.92 -34.56 7.22
CA GLY A 213 5.05 -35.20 7.85
C GLY A 213 4.57 -36.15 8.93
N VAL A 214 4.91 -37.42 8.75
CA VAL A 214 4.91 -38.52 9.72
C VAL A 214 5.31 -37.98 11.11
N VAL A 215 4.50 -38.29 12.12
CA VAL A 215 4.74 -37.95 13.52
C VAL A 215 6.09 -38.55 13.96
N GLY A 216 7.16 -37.78 13.81
CA GLY A 216 8.44 -38.01 14.46
C GLY A 216 8.27 -37.67 15.93
N ASP A 217 8.01 -38.71 16.73
CA ASP A 217 7.79 -38.66 18.16
C ASP A 217 9.10 -38.26 18.89
N HIS A 218 9.46 -36.99 18.85
CA HIS A 218 10.50 -36.43 19.69
C HIS A 218 9.88 -35.88 20.97
N VAL A 219 9.43 -36.80 21.82
CA VAL A 219 9.13 -36.54 23.22
C VAL A 219 10.41 -36.09 23.91
N LYS A 220 10.61 -34.77 24.03
CA LYS A 220 11.50 -34.22 25.06
C LYS A 220 10.96 -34.72 26.40
N LYS A 221 11.74 -35.55 27.09
CA LYS A 221 11.41 -36.06 28.42
C LYS A 221 11.22 -34.88 29.38
N PHE A 222 9.97 -34.52 29.62
CA PHE A 222 9.62 -33.63 30.72
C PHE A 222 9.81 -34.37 32.04
N HIS A 223 10.37 -33.67 33.01
CA HIS A 223 10.65 -34.17 34.34
C HIS A 223 9.33 -34.54 35.07
N TRP A 224 9.33 -35.68 35.76
CA TRP A 224 8.19 -36.29 36.44
C TRP A 224 7.39 -35.40 37.41
N SER A 225 7.98 -34.28 37.88
CA SER A 225 7.29 -33.29 38.73
C SER A 225 6.26 -32.42 37.99
N ALA A 226 6.19 -32.49 36.65
CA ALA A 226 5.22 -31.74 35.84
C ALA A 226 3.86 -32.46 35.64
N CYS A 227 3.69 -33.68 36.17
CA CYS A 227 2.47 -34.48 36.04
C CYS A 227 1.68 -34.55 37.36
N ALA A 228 1.12 -33.44 37.81
CA ALA A 228 0.08 -33.48 38.84
C ALA A 228 -1.30 -33.66 38.17
N ARG A 229 -1.73 -34.93 38.11
CA ARG A 229 -3.10 -35.45 37.93
C ARG A 229 -3.95 -34.87 36.78
N ARG A 230 -3.93 -35.55 35.62
CA ARG A 230 -5.09 -35.60 34.72
C ARG A 230 -6.15 -36.56 35.30
N PRO A 231 -7.42 -36.17 35.45
CA PRO A 231 -8.49 -37.15 35.55
C PRO A 231 -8.65 -37.81 34.17
N ASN A 232 -8.60 -39.14 34.13
CA ASN A 232 -9.00 -39.91 32.95
C ASN A 232 -10.50 -39.71 32.72
N SER A 233 -10.88 -38.85 31.78
CA SER A 233 -12.21 -38.82 31.20
C SER A 233 -12.12 -39.06 29.69
N SER A 234 -12.05 -40.34 29.34
CA SER A 234 -12.40 -40.83 28.01
C SER A 234 -13.87 -40.48 27.73
N GLY A 235 -14.12 -39.36 27.06
CA GLY A 235 -15.48 -38.93 26.69
C GLY A 235 -15.65 -37.47 26.22
N MET A 236 -14.73 -36.55 26.50
CA MET A 236 -14.93 -35.09 26.25
C MET A 236 -14.29 -34.50 24.98
N ALA A 237 -13.80 -35.32 24.05
CA ALA A 237 -13.12 -34.78 22.86
C ALA A 237 -14.07 -34.06 21.87
N ALA A 238 -15.38 -34.31 21.93
CA ALA A 238 -16.35 -33.76 20.97
C ALA A 238 -17.03 -32.44 21.40
N GLU A 239 -16.98 -32.06 22.69
CA GLU A 239 -17.60 -30.81 23.19
C GLU A 239 -16.65 -29.60 23.17
N ASN A 240 -15.34 -29.81 23.32
CA ASN A 240 -14.35 -28.73 23.46
C ASN A 240 -14.14 -27.88 22.19
N GLY A 241 -14.49 -28.38 21.00
CA GLY A 241 -14.36 -27.61 19.75
C GLY A 241 -15.38 -26.47 19.60
N LYS A 242 -16.52 -26.53 20.32
CA LYS A 242 -17.61 -25.53 20.20
C LYS A 242 -17.36 -24.28 21.05
N GLU A 243 -16.55 -24.37 22.09
CA GLU A 243 -16.34 -23.28 23.05
C GLU A 243 -15.51 -22.12 22.47
N PRO A 244 -14.36 -22.36 21.79
CA PRO A 244 -13.62 -21.29 21.12
C PRO A 244 -14.46 -20.58 20.05
N ALA A 245 -15.21 -21.33 19.24
CA ALA A 245 -16.05 -20.76 18.18
C ALA A 245 -17.15 -19.84 18.74
N LYS A 246 -17.79 -20.23 19.86
CA LYS A 246 -18.77 -19.39 20.54
C LYS A 246 -18.14 -18.12 21.13
N ALA A 247 -16.97 -18.24 21.76
CA ALA A 247 -16.27 -17.07 22.32
C ALA A 247 -15.86 -16.10 21.21
N VAL A 248 -15.28 -16.61 20.12
CA VAL A 248 -14.92 -15.79 18.94
C VAL A 248 -16.15 -15.16 18.29
N GLY A 249 -17.27 -15.88 18.15
CA GLY A 249 -18.50 -15.31 17.61
C GLY A 249 -19.13 -14.20 18.46
N ARG A 250 -18.83 -14.17 19.77
CA ARG A 250 -19.19 -13.03 20.65
C ARG A 250 -18.25 -11.84 20.46
N LEU A 251 -16.99 -12.08 20.13
CA LEU A 251 -15.96 -11.06 19.97
C LEU A 251 -16.01 -10.39 18.58
N ILE A 252 -16.19 -11.21 17.53
CA ILE A 252 -16.07 -10.80 16.13
C ILE A 252 -17.33 -11.24 15.41
N LYS A 253 -18.02 -10.29 14.75
CA LYS A 253 -19.19 -10.59 13.94
C LYS A 253 -18.76 -11.35 12.68
N SER A 254 -19.02 -12.66 12.70
CA SER A 254 -18.86 -13.67 11.65
C SER A 254 -18.33 -13.20 10.28
N ASP A 255 -17.07 -13.54 10.00
CA ASP A 255 -16.56 -13.81 8.65
C ASP A 255 -16.46 -15.34 8.47
N GLU A 256 -17.63 -15.99 8.32
CA GLU A 256 -17.76 -17.46 8.27
C GLU A 256 -17.08 -18.12 7.07
N GLY A 257 -16.73 -17.37 6.02
CA GLY A 257 -16.20 -17.90 4.77
C GLY A 257 -14.67 -17.93 4.64
N SER A 258 -13.95 -17.13 5.40
CA SER A 258 -12.50 -16.98 5.20
C SER A 258 -11.69 -18.14 5.77
N SER A 259 -10.77 -18.67 4.96
CA SER A 259 -9.78 -19.67 5.39
C SER A 259 -8.74 -19.03 6.32
N ALA A 260 -7.96 -19.86 7.02
CA ALA A 260 -6.83 -19.36 7.81
C ALA A 260 -5.81 -18.58 6.97
N ALA A 261 -5.49 -19.08 5.77
CA ALA A 261 -4.56 -18.42 4.86
C ALA A 261 -5.12 -17.08 4.36
N SER A 262 -6.41 -16.99 4.05
CA SER A 262 -7.08 -15.72 3.71
C SER A 262 -6.96 -14.70 4.84
N LEU A 263 -7.19 -15.10 6.10
CA LEU A 263 -7.05 -14.22 7.26
C LEU A 263 -5.61 -13.74 7.47
N VAL A 264 -4.62 -14.62 7.25
CA VAL A 264 -3.20 -14.27 7.30
C VAL A 264 -2.82 -13.27 6.19
N LEU A 265 -3.27 -13.49 4.96
CA LEU A 265 -3.04 -12.58 3.83
C LEU A 265 -3.64 -11.20 4.10
N ARG A 266 -4.86 -11.14 4.65
CA ARG A 266 -5.50 -9.87 5.03
C ARG A 266 -4.78 -9.16 6.17
N ALA A 267 -4.33 -9.90 7.18
CA ALA A 267 -3.52 -9.34 8.26
C ALA A 267 -2.20 -8.74 7.73
N LEU A 268 -1.52 -9.43 6.82
CA LEU A 268 -0.33 -8.91 6.13
C LEU A 268 -0.66 -7.64 5.31
N LEU A 269 -1.77 -7.66 4.58
CA LEU A 269 -2.24 -6.52 3.79
C LEU A 269 -2.51 -5.30 4.68
N ASP A 270 -3.17 -5.49 5.82
CA ASP A 270 -3.41 -4.43 6.81
C ASP A 270 -2.08 -3.84 7.30
N ILE A 271 -1.11 -4.68 7.69
CA ILE A 271 0.22 -4.23 8.14
C ILE A 271 0.91 -3.41 7.04
N VAL A 272 0.87 -3.88 5.79
CA VAL A 272 1.49 -3.15 4.65
C VAL A 272 0.78 -1.82 4.41
N PHE A 273 -0.55 -1.76 4.46
CA PHE A 273 -1.28 -0.49 4.32
C PHE A 273 -0.97 0.48 5.45
N TYR A 274 -0.89 -0.01 6.69
CA TYR A 274 -0.50 0.81 7.83
C TYR A 274 0.91 1.39 7.66
N PHE A 275 1.85 0.59 7.14
CA PHE A 275 3.20 1.04 6.83
C PHE A 275 3.24 2.09 5.72
N ASN A 276 2.50 1.87 4.62
CA ASN A 276 2.48 2.78 3.46
C ASN A 276 1.72 4.09 3.70
N GLY A 277 0.82 4.13 4.69
CA GLY A 277 -0.05 5.28 4.96
C GLY A 277 0.62 6.48 5.66
N ARG A 278 1.86 6.35 6.15
CA ARG A 278 2.57 7.40 6.91
C ARG A 278 4.07 7.41 6.59
N ALA A 279 4.75 8.53 6.84
CA ALA A 279 6.19 8.64 6.62
C ALA A 279 6.95 7.61 7.47
N SER A 280 7.87 6.87 6.85
CA SER A 280 8.73 5.91 7.54
C SER A 280 9.63 6.62 8.55
N LEU A 281 9.86 5.98 9.71
CA LEU A 281 10.86 6.47 10.64
C LEU A 281 12.25 6.08 10.12
N PRO A 282 13.29 6.90 10.34
CA PRO A 282 14.66 6.55 9.96
C PRO A 282 15.09 5.23 10.61
N GLY A 283 15.52 4.26 9.79
CA GLY A 283 16.01 2.96 10.24
C GLY A 283 14.99 1.82 10.30
N GLU A 284 13.70 2.08 10.05
CA GLU A 284 12.70 1.02 9.91
C GLU A 284 12.91 0.23 8.61
N LYS A 285 12.99 -1.10 8.72
CA LYS A 285 12.95 -1.97 7.55
C LYS A 285 11.56 -1.93 6.93
N ASN A 286 11.52 -1.86 5.61
CA ASN A 286 10.26 -1.89 4.86
C ASN A 286 9.58 -3.26 5.02
N VAL A 287 8.30 -3.28 5.42
CA VAL A 287 7.52 -4.51 5.62
C VAL A 287 7.49 -5.39 4.36
N SER A 288 7.36 -4.78 3.18
CA SER A 288 7.39 -5.49 1.91
C SER A 288 8.73 -6.21 1.69
N VAL A 289 9.84 -5.59 2.09
CA VAL A 289 11.18 -6.22 2.02
C VAL A 289 11.25 -7.44 2.93
N ILE A 290 10.77 -7.34 4.17
CA ILE A 290 10.75 -8.47 5.12
C ILE A 290 9.88 -9.61 4.57
N PHE A 291 8.72 -9.28 4.01
CA PHE A 291 7.81 -10.23 3.39
C PHE A 291 8.50 -11.00 2.25
N VAL A 292 9.16 -10.29 1.32
CA VAL A 292 9.89 -10.94 0.21
C VAL A 292 11.07 -11.77 0.72
N GLN A 293 11.84 -11.25 1.67
CA GLN A 293 12.99 -11.94 2.27
C GLN A 293 12.62 -13.31 2.86
N HIS A 294 11.39 -13.47 3.36
CA HIS A 294 10.90 -14.72 3.95
C HIS A 294 10.14 -15.61 2.97
N GLY A 295 10.24 -15.34 1.66
CA GLY A 295 9.60 -16.14 0.60
C GLY A 295 8.13 -15.79 0.37
N GLY A 296 7.66 -14.65 0.88
CA GLY A 296 6.26 -14.24 0.78
C GLY A 296 5.73 -14.16 -0.66
N LEU A 297 6.54 -13.71 -1.62
CA LEU A 297 6.14 -13.65 -3.03
C LEU A 297 5.78 -15.03 -3.58
N GLU A 298 6.63 -16.03 -3.35
CA GLU A 298 6.41 -17.40 -3.83
C GLU A 298 5.18 -18.02 -3.18
N LEU A 299 5.01 -17.82 -1.87
CA LEU A 299 3.86 -18.34 -1.13
C LEU A 299 2.54 -17.71 -1.58
N ALA A 300 2.49 -16.37 -1.69
CA ALA A 300 1.28 -15.68 -2.16
C ALA A 300 0.96 -16.04 -3.61
N ALA A 301 1.97 -16.12 -4.50
CA ALA A 301 1.77 -16.55 -5.88
C ALA A 301 1.24 -18.00 -5.95
N GLY A 302 1.73 -18.91 -5.10
CA GLY A 302 1.24 -20.28 -5.01
C GLY A 302 -0.24 -20.40 -4.60
N LEU A 303 -0.75 -19.44 -3.83
CA LEU A 303 -2.15 -19.39 -3.36
C LEU A 303 -3.13 -18.83 -4.41
N MET A 304 -2.66 -18.28 -5.52
CA MET A 304 -3.52 -17.71 -6.57
C MET A 304 -4.42 -18.74 -7.25
N ASN A 305 -4.05 -20.02 -7.24
CA ASN A 305 -4.87 -21.09 -7.82
C ASN A 305 -5.93 -21.65 -6.86
N GLY A 306 -5.95 -21.19 -5.61
CA GLY A 306 -6.84 -21.65 -4.55
C GLY A 306 -7.99 -20.69 -4.23
N PRO A 307 -8.75 -20.98 -3.15
CA PRO A 307 -9.80 -20.08 -2.66
C PRO A 307 -9.27 -18.74 -2.15
N GLU A 308 -7.99 -18.63 -1.83
CA GLU A 308 -7.32 -17.41 -1.36
C GLU A 308 -6.91 -16.44 -2.49
N CYS A 309 -7.26 -16.75 -3.75
CA CYS A 309 -6.78 -16.04 -4.93
C CYS A 309 -6.91 -14.51 -4.84
N VAL A 310 -8.09 -14.01 -4.44
CA VAL A 310 -8.36 -12.57 -4.36
C VAL A 310 -7.48 -11.89 -3.30
N ASP A 311 -7.37 -12.48 -2.12
CA ASP A 311 -6.55 -11.91 -1.03
C ASP A 311 -5.06 -11.94 -1.39
N ALA A 312 -4.61 -13.01 -2.07
CA ALA A 312 -3.24 -13.13 -2.54
C ALA A 312 -2.90 -12.06 -3.60
N LEU A 313 -3.79 -11.85 -4.57
CA LEU A 313 -3.61 -10.81 -5.60
C LEU A 313 -3.57 -9.41 -4.99
N HIS A 314 -4.47 -9.08 -4.06
CA HIS A 314 -4.44 -7.79 -3.37
C HIS A 314 -3.15 -7.56 -2.56
N LEU A 315 -2.67 -8.58 -1.85
CA LEU A 315 -1.40 -8.47 -1.13
C LEU A 315 -0.23 -8.24 -2.09
N LEU A 316 -0.15 -9.03 -3.17
CA LEU A 316 0.89 -8.87 -4.18
C LEU A 316 0.82 -7.50 -4.85
N GLU A 317 -0.37 -6.97 -5.13
CA GLU A 317 -0.57 -5.65 -5.73
C GLU A 317 0.09 -4.57 -4.87
N VAL A 318 -0.17 -4.57 -3.56
CA VAL A 318 0.36 -3.54 -2.66
C VAL A 318 1.84 -3.73 -2.36
N VAL A 319 2.30 -4.97 -2.16
CA VAL A 319 3.72 -5.27 -1.90
C VAL A 319 4.60 -4.86 -3.09
N THR A 320 4.12 -5.04 -4.31
CA THR A 320 4.88 -4.75 -5.54
C THR A 320 4.92 -3.26 -5.91
N LEU A 321 4.30 -2.37 -5.11
CA LEU A 321 4.54 -0.92 -5.18
C LEU A 321 5.88 -0.51 -4.57
N CYS A 322 6.56 -1.40 -3.86
CA CYS A 322 7.82 -1.12 -3.17
C CYS A 322 9.01 -1.18 -4.13
N GLU A 323 9.47 -0.01 -4.60
CA GLU A 323 10.57 0.07 -5.56
C GLU A 323 11.91 -0.50 -5.06
N SER A 324 12.16 -0.50 -3.74
CA SER A 324 13.40 -1.06 -3.17
C SER A 324 13.55 -2.57 -3.37
N LEU A 325 12.48 -3.27 -3.79
CA LEU A 325 12.53 -4.70 -4.08
C LEU A 325 13.42 -5.01 -5.30
N LYS A 326 13.48 -4.10 -6.29
CA LYS A 326 14.15 -4.36 -7.58
C LYS A 326 15.65 -4.61 -7.45
N GLU A 327 16.30 -4.03 -6.44
CA GLU A 327 17.75 -4.06 -6.28
C GLU A 327 18.24 -5.40 -5.71
N ASN A 328 17.48 -5.99 -4.80
CA ASN A 328 17.93 -7.14 -4.00
C ASN A 328 17.13 -8.44 -4.27
N TYR A 329 15.96 -8.35 -4.89
CA TYR A 329 15.04 -9.49 -5.07
C TYR A 329 14.59 -9.68 -6.52
N ALA A 330 15.44 -9.29 -7.48
CA ALA A 330 15.18 -9.38 -8.90
C ALA A 330 14.77 -10.79 -9.37
N VAL A 331 15.39 -11.84 -8.81
CA VAL A 331 15.13 -13.23 -9.20
C VAL A 331 13.76 -13.69 -8.71
N GLU A 332 13.41 -13.37 -7.46
CA GLU A 332 12.11 -13.66 -6.86
C GLU A 332 10.99 -12.91 -7.58
N LEU A 333 11.22 -11.65 -7.93
CA LEU A 333 10.29 -10.85 -8.73
C LEU A 333 10.09 -11.46 -10.13
N GLN A 334 11.17 -11.91 -10.81
CA GLN A 334 11.04 -12.59 -12.10
C GLN A 334 10.20 -13.86 -12.00
N LYS A 335 10.40 -14.69 -10.97
CA LYS A 335 9.57 -15.88 -10.74
C LYS A 335 8.10 -15.50 -10.55
N ALA A 336 7.83 -14.47 -9.74
CA ALA A 336 6.47 -13.97 -9.53
C ALA A 336 5.83 -13.48 -10.84
N VAL A 337 6.57 -12.78 -11.71
CA VAL A 337 6.08 -12.38 -13.05
C VAL A 337 5.62 -13.59 -13.84
N LEU A 338 6.45 -14.63 -13.92
CA LEU A 338 6.12 -15.82 -14.71
C LEU A 338 4.90 -16.54 -14.16
N THR A 339 4.78 -16.66 -12.82
CA THR A 339 3.62 -17.28 -12.18
C THR A 339 2.33 -16.47 -12.41
N VAL A 340 2.37 -15.14 -12.24
CA VAL A 340 1.21 -14.27 -12.47
C VAL A 340 0.85 -14.23 -13.96
N ALA A 341 1.83 -14.22 -14.86
CA ALA A 341 1.60 -14.29 -16.30
C ALA A 341 0.92 -15.59 -16.72
N GLN A 342 1.39 -16.73 -16.21
CA GLN A 342 0.75 -18.01 -16.44
C GLN A 342 -0.70 -18.02 -15.91
N PHE A 343 -0.92 -17.46 -14.72
CA PHE A 343 -2.27 -17.30 -14.17
C PHE A 343 -3.19 -16.46 -15.08
N VAL A 344 -2.70 -15.31 -15.59
CA VAL A 344 -3.45 -14.47 -16.55
C VAL A 344 -3.80 -15.27 -17.81
N VAL A 345 -2.86 -16.04 -18.35
CA VAL A 345 -3.08 -16.91 -19.52
C VAL A 345 -4.15 -17.95 -19.23
N ASP A 346 -4.07 -18.64 -18.10
CA ASP A 346 -4.99 -19.73 -17.74
C ASP A 346 -6.41 -19.22 -17.45
N LYS A 347 -6.55 -18.00 -16.93
CA LYS A 347 -7.85 -17.40 -16.59
C LYS A 347 -8.46 -16.56 -17.71
N ALA A 348 -7.71 -16.29 -18.78
CA ALA A 348 -8.20 -15.51 -19.91
C ALA A 348 -9.44 -16.15 -20.54
N GLY A 349 -10.58 -15.47 -20.43
CA GLY A 349 -11.87 -15.93 -20.98
C GLY A 349 -12.65 -16.94 -20.13
N ALA A 350 -12.15 -17.32 -18.94
CA ALA A 350 -12.80 -18.26 -18.04
C ALA A 350 -13.26 -17.64 -16.70
N CYS A 351 -12.77 -16.44 -16.35
CA CYS A 351 -13.06 -15.77 -15.08
C CYS A 351 -13.76 -14.43 -15.26
N ALA A 352 -14.32 -13.92 -14.15
CA ALA A 352 -14.85 -12.56 -14.07
C ALA A 352 -13.76 -11.51 -14.32
N ASP A 353 -14.12 -10.44 -15.02
CA ASP A 353 -13.19 -9.38 -15.44
C ASP A 353 -12.45 -8.73 -14.25
N ASP A 354 -13.08 -8.64 -13.08
CA ASP A 354 -12.48 -8.07 -11.87
C ASP A 354 -11.26 -8.86 -11.40
N LEU A 355 -11.30 -10.19 -11.48
CA LEU A 355 -10.18 -11.05 -11.06
C LEU A 355 -9.01 -10.95 -12.04
N LEU A 356 -9.32 -10.92 -13.34
CA LEU A 356 -8.31 -10.72 -14.38
C LEU A 356 -7.65 -9.34 -14.22
N ASN A 357 -8.42 -8.30 -13.93
CA ASN A 357 -7.90 -6.96 -13.68
C ASN A 357 -7.01 -6.91 -12.44
N ALA A 358 -7.35 -7.61 -11.36
CA ALA A 358 -6.48 -7.72 -10.19
C ALA A 358 -5.13 -8.36 -10.55
N ALA A 359 -5.13 -9.45 -11.31
CA ALA A 359 -3.90 -10.09 -11.79
C ALA A 359 -3.09 -9.19 -12.73
N LEU A 360 -3.75 -8.44 -13.62
CA LEU A 360 -3.10 -7.48 -14.51
C LEU A 360 -2.48 -6.29 -13.75
N ARG A 361 -3.09 -5.82 -12.65
CA ARG A 361 -2.48 -4.81 -11.76
C ARG A 361 -1.18 -5.32 -11.15
N VAL A 362 -1.20 -6.54 -10.59
CA VAL A 362 0.01 -7.19 -10.06
C VAL A 362 1.07 -7.31 -11.14
N LEU A 363 0.71 -7.79 -12.33
CA LEU A 363 1.65 -7.99 -13.43
C LEU A 363 2.22 -6.66 -13.96
N THR A 364 1.41 -5.59 -13.97
CA THR A 364 1.86 -4.24 -14.34
C THR A 364 2.89 -3.70 -13.34
N ASN A 365 2.65 -3.88 -12.03
CA ASN A 365 3.61 -3.49 -10.99
C ASN A 365 4.89 -4.32 -11.07
N LEU A 366 4.78 -5.64 -11.23
CA LEU A 366 5.96 -6.50 -11.33
C LEU A 366 6.81 -6.16 -12.56
N THR A 367 6.19 -5.89 -13.71
CA THR A 367 6.92 -5.53 -14.94
C THR A 367 7.48 -4.11 -14.93
N SER A 368 7.02 -3.22 -14.04
CA SER A 368 7.71 -1.95 -13.82
C SER A 368 9.01 -2.13 -13.01
N LEU A 369 9.06 -3.13 -12.12
CA LEU A 369 10.25 -3.47 -11.33
C LEU A 369 11.27 -4.30 -12.11
N VAL A 370 10.79 -5.32 -12.83
CA VAL A 370 11.62 -6.29 -13.60
C VAL A 370 11.07 -6.45 -15.03
N PRO A 371 11.18 -5.42 -15.88
CA PRO A 371 10.63 -5.46 -17.25
C PRO A 371 11.29 -6.54 -18.13
N TRP A 372 12.50 -6.96 -17.80
CA TRP A 372 13.25 -8.05 -18.44
C TRP A 372 12.82 -9.45 -18.02
N ALA A 373 11.75 -9.61 -17.23
CA ALA A 373 11.38 -10.90 -16.66
C ALA A 373 11.12 -12.00 -17.69
N PHE A 374 10.66 -11.65 -18.90
CA PHE A 374 10.45 -12.58 -20.01
C PHE A 374 11.69 -12.79 -20.89
N HIS A 375 12.75 -12.00 -20.69
CA HIS A 375 13.97 -12.13 -21.45
C HIS A 375 14.72 -13.43 -21.10
N GLY A 376 15.28 -14.07 -22.11
CA GLY A 376 16.17 -15.23 -21.97
C GLY A 376 15.66 -16.52 -22.60
N GLU A 377 16.52 -17.53 -22.59
CA GLU A 377 16.43 -18.64 -23.54
C GLU A 377 15.61 -19.86 -23.08
N THR A 378 15.07 -19.88 -21.86
CA THR A 378 14.34 -21.07 -21.39
C THR A 378 13.02 -21.25 -22.12
N GLU A 379 12.73 -22.47 -22.56
CA GLU A 379 11.51 -22.78 -23.33
C GLU A 379 10.24 -22.48 -22.54
N GLU A 380 10.26 -22.63 -21.21
CA GLU A 380 9.15 -22.26 -20.33
C GLU A 380 8.85 -20.76 -20.41
N LYS A 381 9.86 -19.88 -20.30
CA LYS A 381 9.69 -18.43 -20.37
C LYS A 381 9.14 -18.01 -21.73
N LYS A 382 9.69 -18.57 -22.82
CA LYS A 382 9.23 -18.30 -24.19
C LYS A 382 7.78 -18.73 -24.40
N SER A 383 7.40 -19.89 -23.87
CA SER A 383 6.03 -20.41 -23.94
C SER A 383 5.05 -19.50 -23.22
N ILE A 384 5.34 -19.14 -21.96
CA ILE A 384 4.52 -18.21 -21.15
C ILE A 384 4.41 -16.86 -21.84
N CYS A 385 5.54 -16.30 -22.28
CA CYS A 385 5.58 -15.01 -22.98
C CYS A 385 4.72 -15.03 -24.26
N THR A 386 4.85 -16.09 -25.07
CA THR A 386 4.06 -16.22 -26.31
C THR A 386 2.56 -16.30 -26.03
N ALA A 387 2.16 -17.08 -25.02
CA ALA A 387 0.76 -17.21 -24.64
C ALA A 387 0.21 -15.89 -24.06
N LEU A 388 0.98 -15.21 -23.21
CA LEU A 388 0.62 -13.91 -22.64
C LEU A 388 0.45 -12.86 -23.74
N VAL A 389 1.39 -12.78 -24.70
CA VAL A 389 1.29 -11.85 -25.83
C VAL A 389 0.03 -12.11 -26.65
N ALA A 390 -0.38 -13.36 -26.84
CA ALA A 390 -1.64 -13.67 -27.53
C ALA A 390 -2.87 -13.11 -26.79
N VAL A 391 -2.90 -13.22 -25.45
CA VAL A 391 -3.96 -12.63 -24.60
C VAL A 391 -3.92 -11.10 -24.70
N ILE A 392 -2.74 -10.49 -24.56
CA ILE A 392 -2.56 -9.03 -24.64
C ILE A 392 -2.99 -8.51 -26.01
N ILE A 393 -2.56 -9.11 -27.11
CA ILE A 393 -2.95 -8.69 -28.47
C ILE A 393 -4.47 -8.67 -28.59
N LYS A 394 -5.16 -9.71 -28.10
CA LYS A 394 -6.62 -9.78 -28.14
C LYS A 394 -7.24 -8.56 -27.44
N THR A 395 -6.75 -8.17 -26.27
CA THR A 395 -7.22 -6.98 -25.55
C THR A 395 -6.87 -5.67 -26.28
N LEU A 396 -5.63 -5.53 -26.77
CA LEU A 396 -5.13 -4.29 -27.39
C LEU A 396 -5.75 -3.99 -28.77
N VAL A 397 -6.32 -4.99 -29.45
CA VAL A 397 -6.94 -4.82 -30.77
C VAL A 397 -8.47 -4.86 -30.74
N ASP A 398 -9.03 -5.18 -29.57
CA ASP A 398 -10.47 -5.19 -29.32
C ASP A 398 -10.98 -3.76 -29.13
N ALA A 399 -11.98 -3.40 -29.94
CA ALA A 399 -12.57 -2.07 -29.89
C ALA A 399 -13.55 -1.90 -28.74
N ASP A 400 -14.01 -3.00 -28.16
CA ASP A 400 -15.00 -3.05 -27.09
C ASP A 400 -14.38 -3.48 -25.76
N ALA A 401 -13.04 -3.54 -25.69
CA ALA A 401 -12.31 -3.84 -24.47
C ALA A 401 -12.68 -2.85 -23.35
N MET A 402 -12.91 -3.37 -22.15
CA MET A 402 -13.14 -2.56 -20.96
C MET A 402 -11.94 -1.63 -20.73
N PRO A 403 -12.14 -0.31 -20.51
CA PRO A 403 -11.04 0.64 -20.41
C PRO A 403 -10.02 0.30 -19.33
N ASP A 404 -10.45 -0.18 -18.15
CA ASP A 404 -9.54 -0.60 -17.08
C ASP A 404 -8.61 -1.73 -17.51
N THR A 405 -9.17 -2.79 -18.10
CA THR A 405 -8.40 -3.95 -18.61
C THR A 405 -7.45 -3.50 -19.71
N LEU A 406 -7.92 -2.62 -20.59
CA LEU A 406 -7.13 -2.08 -21.69
C LEU A 406 -5.98 -1.20 -21.19
N ALA A 407 -6.21 -0.32 -20.22
CA ALA A 407 -5.17 0.51 -19.61
C ALA A 407 -4.08 -0.35 -18.97
N LEU A 408 -4.46 -1.40 -18.22
CA LEU A 408 -3.51 -2.32 -17.61
C LEU A 408 -2.69 -3.09 -18.65
N ALA A 409 -3.35 -3.59 -19.70
CA ALA A 409 -2.66 -4.26 -20.81
C ALA A 409 -1.69 -3.31 -21.53
N LEU A 410 -2.07 -2.05 -21.74
CA LEU A 410 -1.23 -1.02 -22.34
C LEU A 410 -0.02 -0.68 -21.46
N CYS A 411 -0.21 -0.51 -20.16
CA CYS A 411 0.87 -0.25 -19.20
C CYS A 411 1.86 -1.41 -19.14
N LEU A 412 1.37 -2.64 -18.96
CA LEU A 412 2.17 -3.87 -18.98
C LEU A 412 3.02 -3.96 -20.26
N THR A 413 2.38 -3.80 -21.42
CA THR A 413 3.05 -3.88 -22.72
C THR A 413 4.11 -2.79 -22.84
N THR A 414 3.77 -1.56 -22.47
CA THR A 414 4.67 -0.41 -22.56
C THR A 414 5.90 -0.57 -21.66
N ASN A 415 5.74 -1.11 -20.44
CA ASN A 415 6.86 -1.36 -19.52
C ASN A 415 7.92 -2.27 -20.16
N ILE A 416 7.48 -3.38 -20.77
CA ILE A 416 8.37 -4.36 -21.40
C ILE A 416 8.99 -3.79 -22.68
N VAL A 417 8.17 -3.24 -23.58
CA VAL A 417 8.64 -2.71 -24.88
C VAL A 417 9.61 -1.52 -24.66
N LYS A 418 9.38 -0.69 -23.64
CA LYS A 418 10.28 0.41 -23.30
C LYS A 418 11.65 -0.11 -22.91
N TRP A 419 11.69 -1.08 -22.01
CA TRP A 419 12.94 -1.72 -21.63
C TRP A 419 13.65 -2.39 -22.82
N GLU A 420 12.91 -3.11 -23.67
CA GLU A 420 13.49 -3.72 -24.87
C GLU A 420 14.08 -2.68 -25.83
N ALA A 421 13.41 -1.53 -26.01
CA ALA A 421 13.91 -0.43 -26.83
C ALA A 421 15.19 0.19 -26.25
N ASP A 422 15.26 0.34 -24.93
CA ASP A 422 16.44 0.90 -24.24
C ASP A 422 17.64 -0.07 -24.29
N GLU A 423 17.41 -1.39 -24.18
CA GLU A 423 18.44 -2.42 -24.21
C GLU A 423 18.76 -2.97 -25.63
N GLY A 424 18.08 -2.47 -26.67
CA GLY A 424 18.27 -2.95 -28.04
C GLY A 424 17.82 -4.40 -28.29
N CYS A 425 16.89 -4.91 -27.47
CA CYS A 425 16.28 -6.23 -27.58
C CYS A 425 14.91 -6.16 -28.27
N SER A 426 14.31 -7.30 -28.64
CA SER A 426 13.00 -7.31 -29.31
C SER A 426 12.21 -8.62 -29.20
N GLU A 427 12.41 -9.43 -28.17
CA GLU A 427 11.81 -10.77 -28.09
C GLU A 427 10.29 -10.67 -27.89
N PHE A 428 9.84 -9.89 -26.91
CA PHE A 428 8.43 -9.63 -26.63
C PHE A 428 7.83 -8.77 -27.75
N THR A 429 8.52 -7.70 -28.16
CA THR A 429 8.06 -6.78 -29.19
C THR A 429 7.85 -7.48 -30.53
N ALA A 430 8.76 -8.39 -30.93
CA ALA A 430 8.61 -9.16 -32.17
C ALA A 430 7.36 -10.05 -32.15
N LEU A 431 7.01 -10.65 -31.00
CA LEU A 431 5.78 -11.42 -30.85
C LEU A 431 4.54 -10.53 -30.99
N LEU A 432 4.59 -9.33 -30.41
CA LEU A 432 3.49 -8.36 -30.44
C LEU A 432 3.15 -7.93 -31.88
N VAL A 433 4.17 -7.54 -32.66
CA VAL A 433 4.00 -7.04 -34.04
C VAL A 433 3.97 -8.15 -35.08
N ARG A 434 4.04 -9.42 -34.68
CA ARG A 434 3.94 -10.57 -35.58
C ARG A 434 2.61 -10.60 -36.34
N LEU A 435 1.55 -10.08 -35.74
CA LEU A 435 0.26 -9.90 -36.42
C LEU A 435 0.37 -8.70 -37.40
N PRO A 436 0.26 -8.90 -38.72
CA PRO A 436 0.55 -7.83 -39.71
C PRO A 436 -0.34 -6.59 -39.58
N SER A 437 -1.54 -6.73 -39.03
CA SER A 437 -2.49 -5.63 -38.83
C SER A 437 -2.38 -4.95 -37.47
N PHE A 438 -1.53 -5.43 -36.56
CA PHE A 438 -1.46 -4.95 -35.17
C PHE A 438 -1.23 -3.44 -35.08
N LEU A 439 -0.13 -2.94 -35.67
CA LEU A 439 0.22 -1.52 -35.63
C LEU A 439 -0.87 -0.63 -36.23
N GLN A 440 -1.43 -1.05 -37.37
CA GLN A 440 -2.52 -0.33 -38.03
C GLN A 440 -3.77 -0.28 -37.15
N ARG A 441 -4.10 -1.39 -36.49
CA ARG A 441 -5.29 -1.50 -35.64
C ARG A 441 -5.14 -0.67 -34.37
N VAL A 442 -3.99 -0.73 -33.72
CA VAL A 442 -3.67 0.08 -32.54
C VAL A 442 -3.71 1.58 -32.87
N ALA A 443 -3.14 2.01 -34.00
CA ALA A 443 -3.21 3.41 -34.45
C ALA A 443 -4.66 3.89 -34.70
N VAL A 444 -5.50 3.04 -35.28
CA VAL A 444 -6.93 3.35 -35.47
C VAL A 444 -7.66 3.45 -34.14
N LEU A 445 -7.40 2.55 -33.19
CA LEU A 445 -8.03 2.56 -31.88
C LEU A 445 -7.60 3.77 -31.04
N MET A 446 -6.32 4.15 -31.09
CA MET A 446 -5.82 5.39 -30.50
C MET A 446 -6.60 6.60 -31.00
N LEU A 447 -6.72 6.77 -32.32
CA LEU A 447 -7.46 7.89 -32.91
C LEU A 447 -8.94 7.85 -32.56
N ARG A 448 -9.55 6.65 -32.56
CA ARG A 448 -10.95 6.50 -32.16
C ARG A 448 -11.16 6.92 -30.71
N ALA A 449 -10.27 6.51 -29.81
CA ALA A 449 -10.32 6.89 -28.40
C ALA A 449 -10.07 8.40 -28.19
N TYR A 450 -9.12 8.98 -28.93
CA TYR A 450 -8.80 10.41 -28.86
C TYR A 450 -9.97 11.29 -29.29
N ASN A 451 -10.72 10.86 -30.31
CA ASN A 451 -11.89 11.58 -30.82
C ASN A 451 -13.19 11.21 -30.09
N ALA A 452 -13.16 10.26 -29.14
CA ALA A 452 -14.34 9.88 -28.38
C ALA A 452 -14.62 10.91 -27.27
N GLU A 453 -15.90 11.05 -26.90
CA GLU A 453 -16.29 11.85 -25.75
C GLU A 453 -15.98 11.11 -24.45
N GLY A 454 -15.41 11.83 -23.48
CA GLY A 454 -15.14 11.32 -22.13
C GLY A 454 -13.65 11.23 -21.80
N THR A 455 -13.32 11.66 -20.59
CA THR A 455 -11.94 11.71 -20.09
C THR A 455 -11.27 10.34 -20.06
N GLU A 456 -12.04 9.28 -19.82
CA GLU A 456 -11.54 7.91 -19.80
C GLU A 456 -10.95 7.49 -21.16
N TRP A 457 -11.64 7.78 -22.27
CA TRP A 457 -11.14 7.45 -23.61
C TRP A 457 -9.95 8.33 -24.02
N GLN A 458 -9.89 9.58 -23.56
CA GLN A 458 -8.71 10.43 -23.76
C GLN A 458 -7.47 9.86 -23.03
N VAL A 459 -7.65 9.35 -21.81
CA VAL A 459 -6.59 8.65 -21.06
C VAL A 459 -6.14 7.39 -21.82
N ILE A 460 -7.08 6.58 -22.33
CA ILE A 460 -6.77 5.41 -23.16
C ILE A 460 -6.00 5.79 -24.43
N ALA A 461 -6.39 6.88 -25.09
CA ALA A 461 -5.68 7.40 -26.25
C ALA A 461 -4.23 7.77 -25.91
N GLY A 462 -4.00 8.38 -24.75
CA GLY A 462 -2.66 8.68 -24.24
C GLY A 462 -1.81 7.42 -24.01
N TYR A 463 -2.37 6.37 -23.40
CA TYR A 463 -1.67 5.09 -23.23
C TYR A 463 -1.35 4.41 -24.57
N TYR A 464 -2.26 4.45 -25.55
CA TYR A 464 -1.97 3.96 -26.89
C TYR A 464 -0.88 4.78 -27.59
N ALA A 465 -0.94 6.10 -27.47
CA ALA A 465 0.09 6.99 -28.02
C ALA A 465 1.46 6.71 -27.39
N LEU A 466 1.50 6.41 -26.10
CA LEU A 466 2.73 6.03 -25.39
C LEU A 466 3.28 4.70 -25.90
N LEU A 467 2.42 3.69 -26.07
CA LEU A 467 2.83 2.42 -26.65
C LEU A 467 3.38 2.60 -28.08
N LEU A 468 2.69 3.35 -28.94
CA LEU A 468 3.15 3.63 -30.31
C LEU A 468 4.45 4.44 -30.33
N ALA A 469 4.60 5.42 -29.45
CA ALA A 469 5.83 6.17 -29.26
C ALA A 469 7.00 5.24 -28.95
N VAL A 470 6.86 4.40 -27.92
CA VAL A 470 7.90 3.47 -27.50
C VAL A 470 8.19 2.42 -28.58
N LEU A 471 7.17 1.87 -29.24
CA LEU A 471 7.36 0.98 -30.40
C LEU A 471 8.15 1.66 -31.51
N SER A 472 7.95 2.96 -31.76
CA SER A 472 8.73 3.70 -32.77
C SER A 472 10.21 3.86 -32.40
N LEU A 473 10.55 3.69 -31.11
CA LEU A 473 11.92 3.71 -30.59
C LEU A 473 12.60 2.33 -30.67
N CYS A 474 11.89 1.25 -30.97
CA CYS A 474 12.51 -0.05 -31.16
C CYS A 474 13.36 -0.06 -32.45
N ASP A 475 14.68 -0.11 -32.25
CA ASP A 475 15.70 -0.18 -33.30
C ASP A 475 16.70 -1.28 -32.96
N SER A 476 16.22 -2.52 -33.02
CA SER A 476 17.05 -3.72 -32.82
C SER A 476 17.50 -4.27 -34.18
N PRO A 477 18.59 -5.06 -34.24
CA PRO A 477 19.06 -5.66 -35.50
C PRO A 477 18.00 -6.54 -36.19
N SER A 478 17.12 -7.17 -35.41
CA SER A 478 16.05 -8.05 -35.88
C SER A 478 14.74 -7.33 -36.18
N LEU A 479 14.55 -6.12 -35.66
CA LEU A 479 13.26 -5.44 -35.72
C LEU A 479 13.42 -3.92 -35.64
N GLN A 480 13.05 -3.25 -36.74
CA GLN A 480 13.01 -1.79 -36.86
C GLN A 480 11.57 -1.32 -37.06
N LEU A 481 11.04 -0.56 -36.10
CA LEU A 481 9.61 -0.24 -36.07
C LEU A 481 9.26 1.22 -36.36
N ARG A 482 10.24 2.12 -36.44
CA ARG A 482 10.00 3.54 -36.71
C ARG A 482 9.12 3.79 -37.95
N ILE A 483 9.53 3.26 -39.11
CA ILE A 483 8.80 3.46 -40.37
C ILE A 483 7.44 2.75 -40.36
N PRO A 484 7.33 1.46 -39.94
CA PRO A 484 6.03 0.78 -39.81
C PRO A 484 5.03 1.55 -38.93
N VAL A 485 5.46 2.01 -37.74
CA VAL A 485 4.61 2.77 -36.81
C VAL A 485 4.16 4.08 -37.44
N THR A 486 5.10 4.86 -37.99
CA THR A 486 4.79 6.14 -38.65
C THR A 486 3.78 5.96 -39.79
N THR A 487 3.96 4.91 -40.59
CA THR A 487 3.07 4.58 -41.72
C THR A 487 1.67 4.17 -41.23
N SER A 488 1.58 3.39 -40.16
CA SER A 488 0.30 2.99 -39.56
C SER A 488 -0.49 4.18 -39.02
N ILE A 489 0.18 5.14 -38.37
CA ILE A 489 -0.44 6.37 -37.87
C ILE A 489 -0.93 7.23 -39.03
N ALA A 490 -0.08 7.46 -40.05
CA ALA A 490 -0.46 8.21 -41.24
C ALA A 490 -1.73 7.61 -41.88
N ASN A 491 -1.74 6.29 -42.09
CA ASN A 491 -2.86 5.57 -42.67
C ASN A 491 -4.13 5.65 -41.82
N ALA A 492 -4.01 5.58 -40.49
CA ALA A 492 -5.15 5.70 -39.59
C ALA A 492 -5.74 7.13 -39.62
N ALA A 493 -4.90 8.15 -39.80
CA ALA A 493 -5.30 9.55 -39.80
C ALA A 493 -5.97 10.03 -41.11
N LYS A 494 -5.72 9.36 -42.26
CA LYS A 494 -6.21 9.72 -43.61
C LYS A 494 -7.71 10.05 -43.73
N ARG A 495 -8.54 9.61 -42.78
CA ARG A 495 -10.01 9.79 -42.80
C ARG A 495 -10.55 10.61 -41.63
N THR A 496 -9.68 11.27 -40.87
CA THR A 496 -10.04 12.09 -39.72
C THR A 496 -9.95 13.58 -40.04
N SER A 497 -10.63 14.44 -39.26
CA SER A 497 -10.52 15.90 -39.37
C SER A 497 -9.08 16.39 -39.15
N ALA A 498 -8.27 15.66 -38.37
CA ALA A 498 -6.84 15.87 -38.18
C ALA A 498 -5.97 15.37 -39.37
N GLY A 499 -6.58 14.74 -40.37
CA GLY A 499 -5.90 13.92 -41.37
C GLY A 499 -4.88 14.64 -42.24
N LYS A 500 -5.09 15.92 -42.57
CA LYS A 500 -4.12 16.65 -43.42
C LYS A 500 -2.81 16.99 -42.69
N ALA A 501 -2.87 17.40 -41.42
CA ALA A 501 -1.67 17.73 -40.65
C ALA A 501 -0.92 16.47 -40.17
N ALA A 502 -1.67 15.41 -39.86
CA ALA A 502 -1.11 14.12 -39.44
C ALA A 502 -0.55 13.28 -40.61
N GLU A 503 -1.00 13.50 -41.86
CA GLU A 503 -0.44 12.84 -43.05
C GLU A 503 1.02 13.25 -43.31
N GLU A 504 1.36 14.51 -43.09
CA GLU A 504 2.73 15.03 -43.32
C GLU A 504 3.67 14.75 -42.16
N LYS A 505 3.19 14.81 -40.90
CA LYS A 505 3.99 14.56 -39.69
C LYS A 505 3.26 13.65 -38.68
N PRO A 506 3.11 12.35 -38.95
CA PRO A 506 2.31 11.44 -38.11
C PRO A 506 2.79 11.36 -36.65
N MET A 507 4.11 11.41 -36.44
CA MET A 507 4.68 11.36 -35.09
C MET A 507 4.50 12.67 -34.31
N ALA A 508 4.23 13.80 -34.96
CA ALA A 508 3.89 15.05 -34.27
C ALA A 508 2.52 14.94 -33.57
N LEU A 509 1.58 14.18 -34.15
CA LEU A 509 0.30 13.89 -33.49
C LEU A 509 0.50 13.05 -32.22
N ILE A 510 1.38 12.04 -32.26
CA ILE A 510 1.73 11.26 -31.07
C ILE A 510 2.30 12.16 -29.97
N VAL A 511 3.23 13.04 -30.32
CA VAL A 511 3.82 13.99 -29.37
C VAL A 511 2.74 14.90 -28.77
N ALA A 512 1.82 15.44 -29.57
CA ALA A 512 0.74 16.29 -29.08
C ALA A 512 -0.18 15.54 -28.08
N ILE A 513 -0.63 14.32 -28.43
CA ILE A 513 -1.45 13.48 -27.55
C ILE A 513 -0.71 13.19 -26.24
N LEU A 514 0.59 12.90 -26.30
CA LEU A 514 1.41 12.64 -25.11
C LEU A 514 1.60 13.88 -24.23
N GLN A 515 1.77 15.06 -24.83
CA GLN A 515 1.84 16.31 -24.08
C GLN A 515 0.52 16.60 -23.33
N GLU A 516 -0.61 16.42 -24.00
CA GLU A 516 -1.94 16.53 -23.36
C GLU A 516 -2.10 15.50 -22.24
N PHE A 517 -1.68 14.25 -22.47
CA PHE A 517 -1.72 13.18 -21.49
C PHE A 517 -0.90 13.50 -20.23
N VAL A 518 0.32 14.01 -20.41
CA VAL A 518 1.20 14.44 -19.31
C VAL A 518 0.58 15.59 -18.53
N LEU A 519 0.00 16.59 -19.20
CA LEU A 519 -0.69 17.72 -18.56
C LEU A 519 -1.88 17.24 -17.74
N PHE A 520 -2.70 16.33 -18.30
CA PHE A 520 -3.85 15.74 -17.62
C PHE A 520 -3.43 15.01 -16.34
N HIS A 521 -2.44 14.12 -16.43
CA HIS A 521 -1.95 13.35 -15.29
C HIS A 521 -1.25 14.22 -14.23
N SER A 522 -0.58 15.29 -14.65
CA SER A 522 0.01 16.29 -13.75
C SER A 522 -1.09 17.03 -12.98
N ALA A 523 -2.16 17.47 -13.66
CA ALA A 523 -3.31 18.12 -13.03
C ALA A 523 -4.02 17.17 -12.05
N ALA A 524 -4.10 15.88 -12.37
CA ALA A 524 -4.65 14.84 -11.50
C ALA A 524 -3.75 14.46 -10.31
N ARG A 525 -2.51 15.00 -10.24
CA ARG A 525 -1.48 14.62 -9.24
C ARG A 525 -1.18 13.11 -9.22
N ALA A 526 -1.35 12.46 -10.37
CA ALA A 526 -1.14 11.03 -10.53
C ALA A 526 0.32 10.69 -10.88
N LEU A 527 1.14 11.69 -11.23
CA LEU A 527 2.54 11.48 -11.58
C LEU A 527 3.46 11.76 -10.41
N THR A 528 4.33 10.80 -10.13
CA THR A 528 5.56 11.06 -9.39
C THR A 528 6.50 11.88 -10.26
N LYS A 529 7.45 12.58 -9.62
CA LYS A 529 8.49 13.36 -10.32
C LYS A 529 9.27 12.49 -11.32
N ASP A 530 9.53 11.23 -10.94
CA ASP A 530 10.28 10.30 -11.76
C ASP A 530 9.45 9.79 -12.95
N ASN A 531 8.16 9.51 -12.76
CA ASN A 531 7.27 9.13 -13.87
C ASN A 531 7.11 10.27 -14.88
N LEU A 532 7.01 11.50 -14.41
CA LEU A 532 6.98 12.68 -15.27
C LEU A 532 8.27 12.81 -16.09
N ARG A 533 9.44 12.68 -15.44
CA ARG A 533 10.74 12.72 -16.11
C ARG A 533 10.88 11.61 -17.14
N ASN A 534 10.42 10.39 -16.82
CA ASN A 534 10.45 9.25 -17.71
C ASN A 534 9.59 9.46 -18.96
N MET A 535 8.37 9.99 -18.81
CA MET A 535 7.50 10.27 -19.97
C MET A 535 8.04 11.42 -20.82
N ASN A 536 8.57 12.48 -20.20
CA ASN A 536 9.24 13.54 -20.94
C ASN A 536 10.46 13.03 -21.72
N GLY A 537 11.24 12.12 -21.13
CA GLY A 537 12.35 11.47 -21.83
C GLY A 537 11.91 10.69 -23.07
N VAL A 538 10.77 9.99 -23.02
CA VAL A 538 10.18 9.33 -24.19
C VAL A 538 9.77 10.35 -25.25
N ILE A 539 9.11 11.45 -24.85
CA ILE A 539 8.70 12.51 -25.78
C ILE A 539 9.91 13.14 -26.47
N GLU A 540 10.94 13.50 -25.70
CA GLU A 540 12.19 14.09 -26.21
C GLU A 540 12.90 13.17 -27.21
N GLU A 541 12.98 11.87 -26.90
CA GLU A 541 13.63 10.90 -27.78
C GLU A 541 12.82 10.68 -29.07
N VAL A 542 11.49 10.61 -28.99
CA VAL A 542 10.62 10.54 -30.18
C VAL A 542 10.78 11.78 -31.05
N MET A 543 10.83 12.97 -30.44
CA MET A 543 11.04 14.22 -31.17
C MET A 543 12.40 14.24 -31.87
N LYS A 544 13.47 13.90 -31.14
CA LYS A 544 14.83 13.85 -31.67
C LYS A 544 14.94 12.88 -32.84
N ARG A 545 14.41 11.67 -32.73
CA ARG A 545 14.47 10.66 -33.80
C ARG A 545 13.66 11.04 -35.04
N ASN A 546 12.60 11.84 -34.88
CA ASN A 546 11.72 12.23 -35.98
C ASN A 546 11.94 13.66 -36.49
N GLY A 547 12.95 14.37 -35.98
CA GLY A 547 13.23 15.76 -36.39
C GLY A 547 12.06 16.71 -36.12
N ILE A 548 11.36 16.50 -34.99
CA ILE A 548 10.23 17.34 -34.59
C ILE A 548 10.79 18.49 -33.76
N GLU A 549 10.74 19.70 -34.32
CA GLU A 549 11.09 20.93 -33.61
C GLU A 549 9.85 21.49 -32.90
N ILE A 550 9.95 21.78 -31.60
CA ILE A 550 8.93 22.57 -30.90
C ILE A 550 9.19 24.03 -31.27
N SER A 551 8.30 24.62 -32.06
CA SER A 551 8.25 26.08 -32.16
C SER A 551 7.74 26.60 -30.82
N ALA A 552 8.58 27.36 -30.09
CA ALA A 552 8.21 28.01 -28.85
C ALA A 552 7.17 29.12 -29.11
N THR A 553 5.93 28.72 -29.37
CA THR A 553 4.76 29.58 -29.45
C THR A 553 3.58 28.79 -28.94
N LEU A 554 3.45 28.74 -27.62
CA LEU A 554 2.20 28.80 -26.86
C LEU A 554 2.50 29.19 -25.42
#